data_AF-A0A523I9J9-F1
#
_entry.id   AF-A0A523I9J9-F1
#
_cell.length_a   1.000
_cell.length_b   1.000
_cell.length_c   1.000
_cell.angle_alpha   90.00
_cell.angle_beta   90.00
_cell.angle_gamma   90.00
#
_symmetry.space_group_name_H-M   'P 1'
#
loop_
_entity.id
_entity.type
_entity.pdbx_description
1 polymer ?
#
loop_
_entity_poly.entity_id
_entity_poly.type
_entity_poly.pdbx_seq_one_letter_code
_entity_poly.pdbx_strand_id
1 'polypeptide(L)'
;MEEARHDSEEAKRLLERFPLVDEIVTNTVDSLLQAKGYRKSSSNPDFRVTYLLVVEDRQVWTRNQRRVREFREGSFILDFIDPATEKIIWSGAEEDLVEEERTPRQRRQVVERGLQRILERVPASGEAH
;
A
#
# COMPACT_ATOMS: atom_id res chain seq x y z
N MET A 1 -15.33 17.74 10.87
CA MET A 1 -14.82 16.57 10.12
C MET A 1 -13.94 17.16 9.03
N GLU A 2 -12.68 17.42 9.37
CA GLU A 2 -11.76 18.24 8.58
C GLU A 2 -10.42 17.51 8.53
N GLU A 3 -10.36 16.48 7.68
CA GLU A 3 -9.23 15.56 7.65
C GLU A 3 -8.97 15.06 6.23
N ALA A 4 -8.91 15.99 5.26
CA ALA A 4 -8.65 15.63 3.86
C ALA A 4 -7.75 16.64 3.11
N ARG A 5 -7.14 17.60 3.82
CA ARG A 5 -6.32 18.66 3.20
C ARG A 5 -4.81 18.54 3.47
N HIS A 6 -4.37 17.66 4.37
CA HIS A 6 -2.93 17.44 4.66
C HIS A 6 -2.28 16.29 3.85
N ASP A 7 -3.06 15.36 3.31
CA ASP A 7 -2.53 14.16 2.64
C ASP A 7 -1.64 14.47 1.42
N SER A 8 -1.82 15.60 0.72
CA SER A 8 -1.04 15.88 -0.50
C SER A 8 0.38 16.41 -0.23
N GLU A 9 0.58 17.23 0.80
CA GLU A 9 1.89 17.83 1.07
C GLU A 9 2.79 16.89 1.88
N GLU A 10 2.24 16.11 2.81
CA GLU A 10 2.98 15.08 3.53
C GLU A 10 3.41 13.94 2.58
N ALA A 11 2.49 13.45 1.74
CA ALA A 11 2.83 12.45 0.73
C ALA A 11 3.92 12.96 -0.23
N LYS A 12 3.84 14.24 -0.64
CA LYS A 12 4.85 14.86 -1.50
C LYS A 12 6.21 14.96 -0.80
N ARG A 13 6.27 15.39 0.46
CA ARG A 13 7.50 15.45 1.26
C ARG A 13 8.15 14.08 1.43
N LEU A 14 7.36 13.01 1.50
CA LEU A 14 7.90 11.65 1.55
C LEU A 14 8.46 11.16 0.24
N LEU A 15 7.78 11.45 -0.86
CA LEU A 15 8.30 11.13 -2.18
C LEU A 15 9.59 11.92 -2.43
N GLU A 16 9.72 13.13 -1.89
CA GLU A 16 10.98 13.87 -1.87
C GLU A 16 12.04 13.21 -0.95
N ARG A 17 11.64 12.72 0.23
CA ARG A 17 12.53 12.04 1.21
C ARG A 17 12.99 10.66 0.71
N PHE A 18 12.14 9.97 -0.05
CA PHE A 18 12.36 8.62 -0.56
C PHE A 18 11.96 8.51 -2.05
N PRO A 19 12.69 9.17 -2.96
CA PRO A 19 12.28 9.32 -4.37
C PRO A 19 12.14 8.02 -5.14
N LEU A 20 12.78 6.94 -4.67
CA LEU A 20 12.72 5.63 -5.30
C LEU A 20 11.59 4.75 -4.77
N VAL A 21 10.93 5.13 -3.68
CA VAL A 21 9.94 4.26 -3.04
C VAL A 21 8.72 4.04 -3.94
N ASP A 22 8.20 5.09 -4.56
CA ASP A 22 7.06 4.96 -5.48
C ASP A 22 7.37 4.05 -6.68
N GLU A 23 8.55 4.24 -7.29
CA GLU A 23 9.01 3.41 -8.40
C GLU A 23 9.19 1.94 -7.97
N ILE A 24 9.82 1.71 -6.82
CA ILE A 24 10.02 0.36 -6.26
C ILE A 24 8.67 -0.30 -5.99
N VAL A 25 7.75 0.39 -5.32
CA VAL A 25 6.43 -0.15 -4.98
C VAL A 25 5.66 -0.50 -6.26
N THR A 26 5.58 0.42 -7.21
CA THR A 26 4.86 0.22 -8.46
C THR A 26 5.42 -0.97 -9.25
N ASN A 27 6.73 -1.03 -9.46
CA ASN A 27 7.36 -2.11 -10.23
C ASN A 27 7.25 -3.47 -9.52
N THR A 28 7.39 -3.48 -8.19
CA THR A 28 7.32 -4.70 -7.39
C THR A 28 5.91 -5.26 -7.35
N VAL A 29 4.90 -4.41 -7.10
CA VAL A 29 3.50 -4.82 -7.10
C VAL A 29 3.09 -5.35 -8.47
N ASP A 30 3.44 -4.66 -9.55
CA ASP A 30 3.16 -5.11 -10.91
C ASP A 30 3.78 -6.49 -11.19
N SER A 31 5.06 -6.66 -10.88
CA SER A 31 5.76 -7.94 -11.07
C SER A 31 5.13 -9.08 -10.26
N LEU A 32 4.78 -8.83 -8.99
CA LEU A 32 4.18 -9.84 -8.12
C LEU A 32 2.75 -10.20 -8.53
N LEU A 33 1.96 -9.23 -9.00
CA LEU A 33 0.62 -9.48 -9.52
C LEU A 33 0.66 -10.23 -10.85
N GLN A 34 1.61 -9.91 -11.73
CA GLN A 34 1.84 -10.67 -12.97
C GLN A 34 2.23 -12.11 -12.68
N ALA A 35 3.10 -12.36 -11.69
CA ALA A 35 3.46 -13.71 -11.25
C ALA A 35 2.27 -14.51 -10.69
N LYS A 36 1.25 -13.81 -10.15
CA LYS A 36 -0.02 -14.40 -9.71
C LYS A 36 -1.05 -14.56 -10.84
N GLY A 37 -0.73 -14.15 -12.06
CA GLY A 37 -1.60 -14.28 -13.24
C GLY A 37 -2.48 -13.07 -13.55
N TYR A 38 -2.37 -11.98 -12.77
CA TYR A 38 -3.06 -10.74 -13.09
C TYR A 38 -2.38 -10.01 -14.24
N ARG A 39 -3.14 -9.19 -14.97
CA ARG A 39 -2.63 -8.35 -16.07
C ARG A 39 -3.05 -6.91 -15.86
N LYS A 40 -2.12 -5.98 -16.10
CA LYS A 40 -2.42 -4.56 -16.08
C LYS A 40 -3.37 -4.20 -17.21
N SER A 41 -4.46 -3.50 -16.89
CA SER A 41 -5.49 -3.07 -17.83
C SER A 41 -5.86 -1.62 -17.52
N SER A 42 -5.90 -0.77 -18.55
CA SER A 42 -6.30 0.64 -18.43
C SER A 42 -7.75 0.90 -18.86
N SER A 43 -8.40 -0.05 -19.53
CA SER A 43 -9.75 0.12 -20.08
C SER A 43 -10.84 -0.42 -19.15
N ASN A 44 -10.65 -1.64 -18.63
CA ASN A 44 -11.60 -2.30 -17.73
C ASN A 44 -10.83 -3.18 -16.73
N PRO A 45 -10.20 -2.58 -15.71
CA PRO A 45 -9.53 -3.35 -14.66
C PRO A 45 -10.53 -4.00 -13.71
N ASP A 46 -10.22 -5.19 -13.20
CA ASP A 46 -11.04 -5.86 -12.17
C ASP A 46 -10.89 -5.18 -10.79
N PHE A 47 -9.73 -4.57 -10.54
CA PHE A 47 -9.45 -3.77 -9.35
C PHE A 47 -8.39 -2.71 -9.65
N ARG A 48 -8.38 -1.64 -8.87
CA ARG A 48 -7.28 -0.68 -8.77
C ARG A 48 -6.47 -0.99 -7.53
N VAL A 49 -5.16 -0.76 -7.59
CA VAL A 49 -4.28 -0.87 -6.43
C VAL A 49 -3.82 0.52 -6.02
N THR A 50 -3.96 0.82 -4.73
CA THR A 50 -3.45 2.05 -4.12
C THR A 50 -2.61 1.68 -2.90
N TYR A 51 -1.69 2.54 -2.51
CA TYR A 51 -0.91 2.34 -1.29
C TYR A 51 -0.89 3.60 -0.43
N LEU A 52 -0.72 3.40 0.88
CA LEU A 52 -0.46 4.45 1.85
C LEU A 52 0.85 4.13 2.57
N LEU A 53 1.75 5.10 2.66
CA LEU A 53 2.90 5.07 3.55
C LEU A 53 2.55 5.84 4.81
N VAL A 54 2.61 5.17 5.95
CA VAL A 54 2.39 5.79 7.26
C VAL A 54 3.67 6.52 7.65
N VAL A 55 3.56 7.82 7.93
CA VAL A 55 4.70 8.71 8.21
C VAL A 55 4.85 9.12 9.65
N GLU A 56 3.78 8.94 10.38
CA GLU A 56 3.67 9.23 11.79
C GLU A 56 2.77 8.14 12.35
N ASP A 57 3.02 7.75 13.60
CA ASP A 57 2.23 6.74 14.28
C ASP A 57 0.75 7.11 14.21
N ARG A 58 -0.04 6.29 13.51
CA ARG A 58 -1.44 6.58 13.21
C ARG A 58 -2.33 5.48 13.78
N GLN A 59 -3.25 5.89 14.65
CA GLN A 59 -4.39 5.05 15.04
C GLN A 59 -5.47 5.16 13.96
N VAL A 60 -5.65 4.11 13.17
CA VAL A 60 -6.69 4.03 12.14
C VAL A 60 -7.90 3.27 12.67
N TRP A 61 -9.05 3.92 12.60
CA TRP A 61 -10.34 3.27 12.83
C TRP A 61 -10.71 2.46 11.59
N THR A 62 -10.77 1.14 11.73
CA THR A 62 -11.30 0.31 10.64
C THR A 62 -12.79 0.60 10.48
N ARG A 63 -13.26 0.70 9.23
CA ARG A 63 -14.64 1.12 8.86
C ARG A 63 -15.76 0.27 9.49
N ASN A 64 -15.45 -0.88 10.08
CA ASN A 64 -16.40 -1.72 10.83
C ASN A 64 -16.45 -1.43 12.35
N GLN A 65 -15.79 -0.37 12.84
CA GLN A 65 -15.76 0.08 14.24
C GLN A 65 -15.36 -0.99 15.28
N ARG A 66 -14.84 -2.14 14.83
CA ARG A 66 -14.58 -3.28 15.71
C ARG A 66 -13.14 -3.38 16.17
N ARG A 67 -12.21 -2.69 15.49
CA ARG A 67 -10.78 -2.65 15.83
C ARG A 67 -10.15 -1.30 15.50
N VAL A 68 -9.40 -0.77 16.46
CA VAL A 68 -8.36 0.24 16.24
C VAL A 68 -7.12 -0.51 15.72
N ARG A 69 -6.55 -0.08 14.61
CA ARG A 69 -5.22 -0.53 14.17
C ARG A 69 -4.25 0.62 14.39
N GLU A 70 -3.18 0.34 15.11
CA GLU A 70 -2.07 1.27 15.27
C GLU A 70 -1.05 0.92 14.20
N PHE A 71 -0.72 1.87 13.35
CA PHE A 71 0.36 1.73 12.38
C PHE A 71 1.51 2.62 12.81
N ARG A 72 2.72 2.08 12.79
CA ARG A 72 3.94 2.83 13.08
C ARG A 72 4.40 3.60 11.86
N GLU A 73 5.16 4.68 12.07
CA GLU A 73 5.93 5.30 10.98
C GLU A 73 6.70 4.22 10.18
N GLY A 74 6.67 4.34 8.86
CA GLY A 74 7.29 3.39 7.94
C GLY A 74 6.44 2.18 7.58
N SER A 75 5.20 2.08 8.07
CA SER A 75 4.26 1.04 7.65
C SER A 75 3.70 1.29 6.24
N PHE A 76 3.56 0.24 5.43
CA PHE A 76 2.77 0.31 4.20
C PHE A 76 1.42 -0.34 4.37
N ILE A 77 0.42 0.29 3.78
CA ILE A 77 -0.90 -0.28 3.54
C ILE A 77 -1.08 -0.38 2.02
N LEU A 78 -1.56 -1.52 1.55
CA LEU A 78 -1.91 -1.77 0.16
C LEU A 78 -3.38 -2.11 0.06
N ASP A 79 -4.12 -1.31 -0.69
CA ASP A 79 -5.56 -1.43 -0.86
C ASP A 79 -5.89 -1.84 -2.30
N PHE A 80 -6.79 -2.81 -2.41
CA PHE A 80 -7.41 -3.21 -3.67
C PHE A 80 -8.80 -2.61 -3.66
N ILE A 81 -9.12 -1.85 -4.71
CA ILE A 81 -10.33 -1.04 -4.82
C ILE A 81 -11.12 -1.52 -6.04
N ASP A 82 -12.39 -1.79 -5.86
CA ASP A 82 -13.33 -1.98 -6.96
C ASP A 82 -13.50 -0.63 -7.71
N PRO A 83 -13.13 -0.54 -9.00
CA PRO A 83 -13.19 0.70 -9.75
C PRO A 83 -14.62 1.18 -10.02
N ALA A 84 -15.62 0.31 -9.97
CA ALA A 84 -17.02 0.67 -10.20
C ALA A 84 -17.67 1.27 -8.95
N THR A 85 -17.32 0.77 -7.76
CA THR A 85 -17.94 1.20 -6.50
C THR A 85 -17.05 2.08 -5.63
N GLU A 86 -15.77 2.23 -5.98
CA GLU A 86 -14.71 2.88 -5.18
C GLU A 86 -14.53 2.27 -3.77
N LYS A 87 -15.03 1.05 -3.56
CA LYS A 87 -14.90 0.36 -2.28
C LYS A 87 -13.60 -0.43 -2.22
N ILE A 88 -12.92 -0.34 -1.08
CA ILE A 88 -11.84 -1.26 -0.73
C ILE A 88 -12.42 -2.67 -0.61
N ILE A 89 -11.98 -3.58 -1.49
CA ILE A 89 -12.34 -5.00 -1.49
C ILE A 89 -11.34 -5.83 -0.67
N TRP A 90 -10.10 -5.35 -0.54
CA TRP A 90 -9.09 -5.95 0.32
C TRP A 90 -8.06 -4.91 0.75
N SER A 91 -7.57 -5.04 1.99
CA SER A 91 -6.52 -4.18 2.54
C SER A 91 -5.52 -5.02 3.33
N GLY A 92 -4.26 -4.92 2.95
CA GLY A 92 -3.13 -5.56 3.63
C GLY A 92 -2.15 -4.52 4.12
N ALA A 93 -1.47 -4.81 5.22
CA ALA A 93 -0.44 -3.92 5.75
C ALA A 93 0.78 -4.70 6.23
N GLU A 94 1.93 -4.05 6.16
CA GLU A 94 3.19 -4.48 6.76
C GLU A 94 3.86 -3.27 7.43
N GLU A 95 4.38 -3.49 8.62
CA GLU A 95 5.03 -2.49 9.45
C GLU A 95 6.55 -2.48 9.19
N ASP A 96 7.24 -1.43 9.67
CA ASP A 96 8.71 -1.32 9.70
C ASP A 96 9.41 -1.44 8.32
N LEU A 97 8.74 -1.03 7.24
CA LEU A 97 9.28 -1.15 5.88
C LEU A 97 10.22 0.00 5.51
N VAL A 98 10.02 1.17 6.08
CA VAL A 98 10.87 2.35 5.87
C VAL A 98 11.42 2.83 7.21
N GLU A 99 12.73 2.73 7.35
CA GLU A 99 13.48 3.34 8.44
C GLU A 99 14.50 4.33 7.82
N GLU A 100 14.75 5.43 8.53
CA GLU A 100 15.62 6.52 8.05
C GLU A 100 17.09 6.07 7.94
N GLU A 101 17.55 5.28 8.89
CA GLU A 101 18.93 4.80 9.04
C GLU A 101 19.35 3.79 7.96
N ARG A 102 18.39 3.22 7.21
CA ARG A 102 18.67 2.25 6.15
C ARG A 102 19.26 2.93 4.92
N THR A 103 20.31 2.32 4.37
CA THR A 103 20.83 2.71 3.04
C THR A 103 19.75 2.52 1.96
N PRO A 104 19.82 3.22 0.81
CA PRO A 104 18.86 3.04 -0.29
C PRO A 104 18.70 1.59 -0.75
N ARG A 105 19.80 0.82 -0.76
CA ARG A 105 19.80 -0.60 -1.12
C ARG A 105 19.06 -1.45 -0.08
N GLN A 106 19.30 -1.23 1.21
CA GLN A 106 18.60 -1.95 2.28
C GLN A 106 17.11 -1.61 2.28
N ARG A 107 16.75 -0.32 2.11
CA ARG A 107 15.35 0.12 2.02
C ARG A 107 14.63 -0.58 0.88
N ARG A 108 15.23 -0.63 -0.32
CA ARG A 108 14.68 -1.38 -1.45
C ARG A 108 14.38 -2.83 -1.09
N GLN A 109 15.37 -3.55 -0.53
CA GLN A 109 15.20 -4.96 -0.17
C GLN A 109 14.12 -5.18 0.89
N VAL A 110 13.98 -4.28 1.87
CA VAL A 110 12.93 -4.43 2.88
C VAL A 110 11.55 -4.14 2.29
N VAL A 111 11.41 -3.07 1.49
CA VAL A 111 10.15 -2.76 0.80
C VAL A 111 9.72 -3.91 -0.11
N GLU A 112 10.63 -4.43 -0.94
CA GLU A 112 10.35 -5.57 -1.84
C GLU A 112 9.84 -6.80 -1.06
N ARG A 113 10.54 -7.18 0.02
CA ARG A 113 10.13 -8.31 0.88
C ARG A 113 8.82 -8.05 1.60
N GLY A 114 8.57 -6.80 2.02
CA GLY A 114 7.32 -6.39 2.65
C GLY A 114 6.15 -6.56 1.70
N LEU A 115 6.25 -5.99 0.50
CA LEU A 115 5.22 -6.09 -0.54
C LEU A 115 4.94 -7.55 -0.94
N GLN A 116 5.98 -8.38 -1.00
CA GLN A 116 5.79 -9.82 -1.20
C GLN A 116 4.93 -10.44 -0.09
N ARG A 117 5.22 -10.18 1.19
CA ARG A 117 4.41 -10.69 2.32
C ARG A 117 2.97 -10.15 2.32
N ILE A 118 2.78 -8.89 1.91
CA ILE A 118 1.43 -8.32 1.73
C ILE A 118 0.69 -9.12 0.65
N LEU A 119 1.29 -9.28 -0.53
CA LEU A 119 0.63 -9.91 -1.68
C LEU A 119 0.47 -11.43 -1.55
N GLU A 120 1.28 -12.11 -0.74
CA GLU A 120 1.07 -13.50 -0.34
C GLU A 120 -0.29 -13.72 0.36
N ARG A 121 -0.81 -12.69 1.03
CA ARG A 121 -2.12 -12.72 1.74
C ARG A 121 -3.30 -12.31 0.86
N VAL A 122 -3.06 -11.91 -0.39
CA VAL A 122 -4.14 -11.59 -1.34
C VAL A 122 -4.84 -12.90 -1.72
N PRO A 123 -6.17 -12.99 -1.56
CA PRO A 123 -6.94 -14.17 -1.94
C PRO A 123 -6.72 -14.54 -3.42
N ALA A 124 -6.62 -15.83 -3.70
CA ALA A 124 -6.39 -16.33 -5.06
C ALA A 124 -7.60 -16.14 -6.00
N SER A 125 -8.81 -16.06 -5.44
CA SER A 125 -10.02 -15.70 -6.16
C SER A 125 -10.32 -14.23 -5.90
N GLY A 126 -10.53 -13.46 -6.97
CA GLY A 126 -11.09 -12.10 -6.91
C GLY A 126 -12.56 -12.08 -6.48
N GLU A 127 -12.94 -12.90 -5.50
CA GLU A 127 -14.30 -12.98 -4.96
C GLU A 127 -14.35 -12.21 -3.64
N ALA A 128 -14.60 -10.90 -3.74
CA ALA A 128 -15.49 -10.28 -2.78
C ALA A 128 -16.90 -10.39 -3.39
N HIS A 129 -17.72 -11.28 -2.82
CA HIS A 129 -19.13 -11.44 -3.17
C HIS A 129 -19.93 -10.12 -3.08
#